data_AF-B7PPT7-F1
#
_entry.id   AF-B7PPT7-F1
#
_cell.length_a   1.000
_cell.length_b   1.000
_cell.length_c   1.000
_cell.angle_alpha   90.00
_cell.angle_beta   90.00
_cell.angle_gamma   90.00
#
_symmetry.space_group_name_H-M   'P 1'
#
loop_
_entity.id
_entity.type
_entity.pdbx_description
1 polymer ?
#
loop_
_entity_poly.entity_id
_entity_poly.type
_entity_poly.pdbx_seq_one_letter_code
_entity_poly.pdbx_strand_id
1 'polypeptide(L)' 'GGQTLFLAALYEGDSKPEDVDSFMKDFVEEMATLLAQGIRLSSKVYEVRLRAFVCDAPARAYLKSIKGHMAYFGCEKCTQ' A
#
# COMPACT_ATOMS: atom_id res chain seq x y z
N GLY A 1 -0.93 -4.58 -25.82
CA GLY A 1 -0.39 -3.52 -24.93
C GLY A 1 0.12 -4.19 -23.68
N GLY A 2 1.44 -4.18 -23.47
CA GLY A 2 2.02 -4.76 -22.26
C GLY A 2 1.76 -3.85 -21.06
N GLN A 3 1.28 -4.41 -19.97
CA GLN A 3 1.28 -3.71 -18.68
C GLN A 3 2.65 -3.89 -18.06
N THR A 4 3.40 -2.80 -17.94
CA THR A 4 4.67 -2.80 -17.21
C THR A 4 4.37 -2.55 -15.74
N LEU A 5 4.89 -3.41 -14.87
CA LEU A 5 4.84 -3.21 -13.43
C LEU A 5 5.82 -2.10 -13.05
N PHE A 6 5.35 -1.14 -12.27
CA PHE A 6 6.20 -0.19 -11.59
C PHE A 6 6.43 -0.68 -10.17
N LEU A 7 7.68 -1.03 -9.84
CA LEU A 7 8.03 -1.46 -8.50
C LEU A 7 8.08 -0.24 -7.58
N ALA A 8 7.19 -0.19 -6.59
CA ALA A 8 7.11 0.91 -5.64
C ALA A 8 7.96 0.69 -4.38
N ALA A 9 8.14 -0.56 -3.96
CA ALA A 9 8.95 -0.92 -2.80
C ALA A 9 9.45 -2.37 -2.92
N LEU A 10 10.64 -2.64 -2.35
CA LEU A 10 11.22 -3.97 -2.22
C LEU A 10 11.84 -4.10 -0.83
N TYR A 11 11.67 -5.27 -0.21
CA TYR A 11 12.30 -5.61 1.04
C TYR A 11 12.94 -6.99 0.95
N GLU A 12 14.12 -7.14 1.55
CA GLU A 12 14.85 -8.40 1.68
C GLU A 12 15.23 -8.60 3.15
N GLY A 13 14.90 -9.78 3.69
CA GLY A 13 15.23 -10.17 5.05
C GLY A 13 14.59 -11.51 5.39
N ASP A 14 15.00 -12.10 6.52
CA ASP A 14 14.55 -13.44 6.94
C ASP A 14 13.09 -13.48 7.42
N SER A 15 12.47 -12.32 7.63
CA SER A 15 11.08 -12.18 8.04
C SER A 15 10.47 -10.89 7.46
N LYS A 16 9.18 -10.65 7.69
CA LYS A 16 8.54 -9.37 7.30
C LYS A 16 9.27 -8.20 8.01
N PRO A 17 9.30 -7.00 7.41
CA PRO A 17 9.85 -5.84 8.11
C PRO A 17 9.16 -5.68 9.46
N GLU A 18 9.93 -5.39 10.51
CA GLU A 18 9.39 -5.30 11.87
C GLU A 18 8.46 -4.09 12.04
N ASP A 19 8.84 -2.98 11.40
CA ASP A 19 8.10 -1.73 11.43
C ASP A 19 7.49 -1.42 10.06
N VAL A 20 6.17 -1.56 9.98
CA VAL A 20 5.39 -1.27 8.77
C VAL A 20 5.42 0.21 8.42
N ASP A 21 5.49 1.09 9.42
CA ASP A 21 5.49 2.54 9.20
C ASP A 21 6.80 2.95 8.53
N SER A 22 7.94 2.49 9.06
CA SER A 22 9.24 2.71 8.42
C SER A 22 9.33 2.09 7.03
N PHE A 23 8.79 0.87 6.82
CA PHE A 23 8.81 0.22 5.52
C PHE A 23 7.99 0.96 4.45
N MET A 24 6.83 1.51 4.83
CA MET A 24 5.90 2.16 3.89
C MET A 24 6.08 3.67 3.78
N LYS A 25 6.94 4.28 4.61
CA LYS A 25 7.07 5.73 4.75
C LYS A 25 7.22 6.45 3.41
N ASP A 26 8.24 6.09 2.63
CA ASP A 26 8.56 6.76 1.36
C ASP A 26 7.38 6.67 0.37
N PHE A 27 6.75 5.48 0.28
CA PHE A 27 5.58 5.28 -0.56
C PHE A 27 4.38 6.14 -0.11
N VAL A 28 4.12 6.22 1.20
CA VAL A 28 3.00 6.98 1.74
C VAL A 28 3.20 8.48 1.51
N GLU A 29 4.41 8.99 1.74
CA GLU A 29 4.74 10.41 1.55
C GLU A 29 4.67 10.81 0.07
N GLU A 30 5.21 9.98 -0.84
CA GLU A 30 5.13 10.21 -2.28
C GLU A 30 3.68 10.16 -2.76
N MET A 31 2.93 9.11 -2.40
CA MET A 31 1.54 8.94 -2.82
C MET A 31 0.65 10.07 -2.27
N ALA A 32 0.87 10.53 -1.04
CA ALA A 32 0.16 11.68 -0.48
C ALA A 32 0.40 12.95 -1.32
N THR A 33 1.64 13.18 -1.73
CA THR A 33 2.01 14.31 -2.61
C THR A 33 1.33 14.18 -3.98
N LEU A 34 1.38 13.00 -4.60
CA LEU A 34 0.76 12.72 -5.89
C LEU A 34 -0.76 12.89 -5.86
N LEU A 35 -1.41 12.43 -4.79
CA LEU A 35 -2.87 12.57 -4.62
C LEU A 35 -3.27 14.04 -4.40
N ALA A 36 -2.44 14.83 -3.71
CA ALA A 36 -2.73 16.23 -3.43
C ALA A 36 -2.43 17.15 -4.62
N GLN A 37 -1.36 16.88 -5.36
CA GLN A 37 -0.79 17.80 -6.36
C GLN A 37 -0.92 17.30 -7.80
N GLY A 38 -1.18 16.01 -8.00
CA GLY A 38 -1.13 15.37 -9.31
C GLY A 38 0.30 15.22 -9.84
N ILE A 39 0.41 14.79 -11.10
CA ILE A 39 1.69 14.69 -11.82
C ILE A 39 1.76 15.80 -12.85
N ARG A 40 2.84 16.58 -12.82
CA ARG A 40 3.10 17.59 -13.85
C ARG A 40 3.89 16.99 -15.01
N LEU A 41 3.28 16.95 -16.19
CA LEU A 41 3.95 16.58 -17.44
C LEU A 41 3.84 17.76 -18.41
N SER A 42 4.99 18.32 -18.78
CA SER A 42 5.09 19.55 -19.58
C SER A 42 4.34 20.72 -18.90
N SER A 43 3.33 21.28 -19.57
CA SER A 43 2.50 22.37 -19.07
C SER A 43 1.18 21.92 -18.44
N LYS A 44 0.94 20.61 -18.31
CA LYS A 44 -0.31 20.05 -17.80
C LYS A 44 -0.09 19.32 -16.47
N VAL A 45 -1.06 19.44 -15.58
CA VAL A 45 -1.15 18.68 -14.34
C VAL A 45 -2.21 17.60 -14.51
N TYR A 46 -1.87 16.37 -14.16
CA TYR A 46 -2.73 15.21 -14.24
C TYR A 46 -3.13 14.80 -12.83
N GLU A 47 -4.44 14.78 -12.56
CA GLU A 47 -4.97 14.31 -11.28
C GLU A 47 -4.65 12.82 -11.09
N VAL A 48 -4.11 12.47 -9.92
CA VAL A 48 -3.89 11.08 -9.52
C VAL A 48 -5.03 10.66 -8.59
N ARG A 49 -5.62 9.48 -8.86
CA ARG A 49 -6.61 8.87 -7.99
C ARG A 49 -6.19 7.46 -7.60
N LEU A 50 -6.14 7.21 -6.30
CA LEU A 50 -5.95 5.88 -5.75
C LEU A 50 -7.29 5.14 -5.74
N ARG A 51 -7.39 4.06 -6.52
CA ARG A 51 -8.63 3.28 -6.63
C ARG A 51 -8.74 2.19 -5.56
N ALA A 52 -7.68 1.43 -5.35
CA ALA A 52 -7.66 0.31 -4.41
C ALA A 52 -6.24 -0.10 -4.07
N PHE A 53 -6.06 -0.66 -2.87
CA PHE A 53 -4.92 -1.49 -2.52
C PHE A 53 -5.30 -2.96 -2.71
N VAL A 54 -4.58 -3.67 -3.58
CA VAL A 54 -4.81 -5.10 -3.84
C VAL A 54 -3.71 -5.89 -3.13
N CYS A 55 -4.13 -6.73 -2.20
CA CYS A 55 -3.25 -7.56 -1.38
C CYS A 55 -3.97 -8.86 -1.00
N ASP A 56 -3.22 -9.92 -0.75
CA ASP A 56 -3.74 -11.12 -0.11
C ASP A 56 -4.05 -10.85 1.39
N ALA A 57 -4.58 -11.84 2.10
CA ALA A 57 -4.95 -11.65 3.50
C ALA A 57 -3.74 -11.39 4.44
N PRO A 58 -2.61 -12.13 4.33
CA PRO A 58 -1.44 -11.87 5.16
C PRO A 58 -0.76 -10.52 4.94
N ALA A 59 -0.68 -10.02 3.70
CA ALA A 59 -0.11 -8.71 3.42
C ALA A 59 -1.02 -7.58 3.91
N ARG A 60 -2.35 -7.73 3.73
CA ARG A 60 -3.32 -6.75 4.26
C ARG A 60 -3.28 -6.63 5.77
N ALA A 61 -3.21 -7.77 6.47
CA ALA A 61 -3.13 -7.79 7.93
C ALA A 61 -1.86 -7.09 8.44
N TYR A 62 -0.73 -7.32 7.76
CA TYR A 62 0.54 -6.63 8.03
C TYR A 62 0.43 -5.12 7.81
N LEU A 63 -0.04 -4.69 6.64
CA LEU A 63 -0.17 -3.26 6.29
C LEU A 63 -1.13 -2.49 7.21
N LYS A 64 -2.15 -3.15 7.74
CA LYS A 64 -3.14 -2.53 8.64
C LYS A 64 -2.81 -2.71 10.12
N SER A 65 -1.75 -3.45 10.46
CA SER A 65 -1.44 -3.83 11.84
C SER A 65 -2.60 -4.52 12.57
N ILE A 66 -3.33 -5.40 11.86
CA ILE A 66 -4.48 -6.16 12.39
C ILE A 66 -4.17 -7.65 12.50
N LYS A 67 -5.02 -8.37 13.24
CA LYS A 67 -4.93 -9.82 13.33
C LYS A 67 -5.19 -10.49 11.98
N GLY A 68 -4.52 -11.61 11.75
CA GLY A 68 -4.71 -12.41 10.53
C GLY A 68 -6.11 -13.03 10.45
N HIS A 69 -6.49 -13.47 9.25
CA HIS A 69 -7.81 -14.05 8.96
C HIS A 69 -8.18 -15.26 9.84
N MET A 70 -7.18 -15.97 10.39
CA MET A 70 -7.39 -17.15 11.25
C MET A 70 -7.49 -16.82 12.75
N ALA A 71 -7.41 -15.54 13.12
CA ALA A 71 -7.53 -15.13 14.51
C ALA A 71 -8.99 -14.98 14.95
N TYR A 72 -9.20 -14.99 16.27
CA TYR A 72 -10.46 -14.54 16.85
C TYR A 72 -10.69 -13.05 16.51
N PHE A 73 -11.88 -12.72 16.00
CA PHE A 73 -12.17 -11.44 15.34
C PHE A 73 -11.29 -11.11 14.11
N GLY A 74 -10.86 -12.14 13.35
CA GLY A 74 -9.97 -11.98 12.20
C GLY A 74 -10.62 -11.41 10.92
N CYS A 75 -11.96 -11.33 10.85
CA CYS A 75 -12.66 -10.69 9.74
C CYS A 75 -12.79 -9.18 10.00
N GLU A 76 -12.00 -8.37 9.29
CA GLU A 76 -12.07 -6.89 9.37
C GLU A 76 -13.40 -6.28 8.89
N LYS A 77 -14.28 -7.07 8.27
CA LYS A 77 -15.57 -6.64 7.73
C LYS A 77 -16.78 -7.19 8.50
N CYS A 78 -16.54 -8.01 9.53
CA CYS A 78 -17.58 -8.73 10.24
C CYS A 78 -17.55 -8.35 11.72
N THR A 79 -18.71 -8.26 12.36
CA THR A 79 -18.82 -8.36 13.82
C THR A 79 -19.01 -9.83 14.15
N GLN A 80 -18.13 -10.41 14.97
CA GLN A 80 -18.08 -11.85 15.24
C GLN A 80 -18.43 -12.18 16.70
#